data_AF-A0A819HUK5-F1
#
_entry.id   AF-A0A819HUK5-F1
#
_cell.length_a   1.000
_cell.length_b   1.000
_cell.length_c   1.000
_cell.angle_alpha   90.00
_cell.angle_beta   90.00
_cell.angle_gamma   90.00
#
_symmetry.space_group_name_H-M   'P 1'
#
loop_
_entity.id
_entity.type
_entity.pdbx_description
1 polymer ?
#
loop_
_entity_poly.entity_id
_entity_poly.type
_entity_poly.pdbx_seq_one_letter_code
_entity_poly.pdbx_strand_id
1 'polypeptide(L)'
;MNYSFRISSISNDEGEDEQLMRIFVEEVRSTDCFDLEQGQAFRCHIVRRRKNEELRENDDTLVKGDLIVLNTHHAAFDGRSIETLINDLRQSYLFGELEELDLNYIDYSYYERHMDMSDARKYWKNLLDGYDINRQGL
;
A
#
# COMPACT_ATOMS: atom_id res chain seq x y z
N MET A 1 10.07 9.60 12.88
CA MET A 1 10.89 9.93 11.70
C MET A 1 10.05 9.54 10.49
N ASN A 2 9.46 10.53 9.79
CA ASN A 2 8.55 10.34 8.66
C ASN A 2 9.32 9.79 7.46
N TYR A 3 9.16 8.51 7.17
CA TYR A 3 9.72 7.94 5.94
C TYR A 3 8.63 7.18 5.22
N SER A 4 7.90 7.88 4.34
CA SER A 4 7.11 7.27 3.27
C SER A 4 7.99 6.49 2.28
N PHE A 5 9.31 6.70 2.33
CA PHE A 5 10.29 6.04 1.48
C PHE A 5 11.53 5.61 2.28
N ARG A 6 11.91 4.33 2.15
CA ARG A 6 13.09 3.75 2.81
C ARG A 6 13.91 2.94 1.80
N ILE A 7 15.22 2.98 1.91
CA ILE A 7 16.13 2.08 1.18
C ILE A 7 16.97 1.33 2.21
N SER A 8 17.00 0.01 2.10
CA SER A 8 17.90 -0.85 2.87
C SER A 8 18.72 -1.73 1.92
N SER A 9 19.91 -2.13 2.35
CA SER A 9 20.72 -3.13 1.63
C SER A 9 20.89 -4.35 2.52
N ILE A 10 20.81 -5.54 1.93
CA ILE A 10 21.08 -6.80 2.65
C ILE A 10 22.39 -7.40 2.13
N SER A 11 23.20 -7.95 3.04
CA SER A 11 24.48 -8.60 2.70
C SER A 11 24.30 -10.12 2.57
N ASN A 12 25.22 -10.79 1.89
CA ASN A 12 25.23 -12.25 1.81
C ASN A 12 25.86 -12.92 3.05
N ASP A 13 26.46 -12.14 3.95
CA ASP A 13 27.24 -12.64 5.10
C ASP A 13 26.34 -13.07 6.28
N GLU A 14 25.16 -12.45 6.40
CA GLU A 14 24.07 -12.90 7.26
C GLU A 14 23.03 -13.65 6.41
N GLY A 15 22.29 -14.59 6.99
CA GLY A 15 21.24 -15.34 6.27
C GLY A 15 20.27 -14.40 5.55
N GLU A 16 20.29 -14.42 4.21
CA GLU A 16 19.55 -13.48 3.36
C GLU A 16 18.05 -13.50 3.67
N ASP A 17 17.48 -14.70 3.82
CA ASP A 17 16.07 -14.90 4.16
C ASP A 17 15.72 -14.32 5.54
N GLU A 18 16.64 -14.37 6.51
CA GLU A 18 16.42 -13.84 7.85
C GLU A 18 16.37 -12.30 7.84
N GLN A 19 17.27 -11.67 7.09
CA GLN A 19 17.26 -10.22 6.90
C GLN A 19 15.99 -9.76 6.17
N LEU A 20 15.57 -10.47 5.12
CA LEU A 20 14.32 -10.20 4.40
C LEU A 20 13.11 -10.36 5.30
N MET A 21 13.03 -11.46 6.06
CA MET A 21 11.92 -11.68 7.00
C MET A 21 11.87 -10.62 8.08
N ARG A 22 13.01 -10.15 8.59
CA ARG A 22 13.07 -9.03 9.52
C ARG A 22 12.49 -7.75 8.90
N ILE A 23 12.88 -7.42 7.67
CA ILE A 23 12.34 -6.26 6.94
C ILE A 23 10.82 -6.40 6.76
N PHE A 24 10.32 -7.56 6.32
CA PHE A 24 8.88 -7.77 6.17
C PHE A 24 8.13 -7.67 7.49
N VAL A 25 8.68 -8.23 8.57
CA VAL A 25 8.08 -8.14 9.91
C VAL A 25 8.06 -6.68 10.39
N GLU A 26 9.11 -5.90 10.14
CA GLU A 26 9.12 -4.46 10.44
C GLU A 26 8.04 -3.73 9.67
N GLU A 27 7.93 -3.94 8.35
CA GLU A 27 6.93 -3.26 7.52
C GLU A 27 5.49 -3.66 7.90
N VAL A 28 5.25 -4.92 8.28
CA VAL A 28 3.90 -5.41 8.63
C VAL A 28 3.51 -5.05 10.06
N ARG A 29 4.44 -5.13 11.02
CA ARG A 29 4.13 -5.00 12.46
C ARG A 29 4.37 -3.61 13.02
N SER A 30 5.10 -2.74 12.33
CA SER A 30 5.29 -1.38 12.83
C SER A 30 3.96 -0.63 12.77
N THR A 31 3.36 -0.43 13.94
CA THR A 31 2.13 0.35 14.13
C THR A 31 2.33 1.83 13.82
N ASP A 32 3.58 2.26 13.69
CA ASP A 32 3.96 3.64 13.34
C ASP A 32 4.17 3.81 11.82
N CYS A 33 3.83 2.79 11.00
CA CYS A 33 4.01 2.84 9.55
C CYS A 33 3.11 3.86 8.86
N PHE A 34 1.98 4.23 9.46
CA PHE A 34 1.01 5.13 8.87
C PHE A 34 0.57 6.19 9.88
N ASP A 35 0.69 7.45 9.47
CA ASP A 35 0.11 8.60 10.16
C ASP A 35 -0.95 9.21 9.26
N LEU A 36 -2.20 8.78 9.45
CA LEU A 36 -3.32 9.23 8.63
C LEU A 36 -3.68 10.70 8.88
N GLU A 37 -3.37 11.25 10.05
CA GLU A 37 -3.57 12.68 10.32
C GLU A 37 -2.64 13.53 9.43
N GLN A 38 -1.47 13.00 9.11
CA GLN A 38 -0.50 13.60 8.19
C GLN A 38 -0.64 13.10 6.74
N GLY A 39 -1.69 12.35 6.41
CA GLY A 39 -1.92 11.83 5.05
C GLY A 39 -0.96 10.71 4.61
N GLN A 40 -0.22 10.10 5.53
CA GLN A 40 0.73 9.03 5.23
C GLN A 40 0.00 7.68 5.22
N ALA A 41 -0.65 7.39 4.10
CA ALA A 41 -1.34 6.12 3.85
C ALA A 41 -0.57 5.18 2.91
N PHE A 42 0.63 5.58 2.48
CA PHE A 42 1.46 4.85 1.54
C PHE A 42 2.92 4.88 1.98
N ARG A 43 3.60 3.75 1.82
CA ARG A 43 5.02 3.61 2.08
C ARG A 43 5.67 2.69 1.05
N CYS A 44 6.89 3.05 0.66
CA CYS A 44 7.71 2.27 -0.26
C CYS A 44 9.06 1.97 0.40
N HIS A 45 9.44 0.70 0.43
CA HIS A 45 10.74 0.25 0.92
C HIS A 45 11.47 -0.52 -0.17
N ILE A 46 12.59 0.03 -0.64
CA ILE A 46 13.49 -0.64 -1.58
C ILE A 46 14.51 -1.48 -0.80
N VAL A 47 14.59 -2.77 -1.12
CA VAL A 47 15.59 -3.68 -0.56
C VAL A 47 16.59 -4.06 -1.64
N ARG A 48 17.82 -3.55 -1.51
CA ARG A 48 18.92 -3.81 -2.43
C ARG A 48 19.62 -5.12 -2.10
N ARG A 49 19.67 -6.04 -3.07
CA ARG A 49 20.26 -7.38 -2.99
C ARG A 49 21.51 -7.42 -3.86
N ARG A 50 22.56 -6.68 -3.46
CA ARG A 50 23.80 -6.59 -4.26
C ARG A 50 24.70 -7.79 -3.96
N LYS A 51 24.88 -8.66 -4.95
CA LYS A 51 25.69 -9.88 -4.83
C LYS A 51 27.20 -9.68 -5.04
N ASN A 52 27.65 -8.55 -5.61
CA ASN A 52 29.06 -8.29 -5.88
C ASN A 52 29.39 -6.80 -5.71
N GLU A 53 30.56 -6.55 -5.12
CA GLU A 53 31.20 -5.24 -4.93
C GLU A 53 31.62 -4.61 -6.26
N GLU A 54 30.66 -4.08 -7.03
CA GLU A 54 30.96 -2.99 -7.96
C GLU A 54 30.08 -1.81 -7.58
N LEU A 55 30.42 -1.21 -6.44
CA LEU A 55 29.94 0.11 -6.07
C LEU A 55 30.52 1.11 -7.08
N ARG A 56 29.78 1.38 -8.16
CA ARG A 56 29.91 2.69 -8.79
C ARG A 56 29.29 3.70 -7.83
N GLU A 57 30.02 4.76 -7.52
CA GLU A 57 29.65 5.78 -6.52
C GLU A 57 28.30 6.48 -6.80
N ASN A 58 27.62 6.21 -7.92
CA ASN A 58 26.34 6.82 -8.31
C ASN A 58 25.40 5.84 -9.05
N ASP A 59 25.27 4.58 -8.60
CA ASP A 59 24.28 3.67 -9.18
C ASP A 59 22.94 3.72 -8.44
N ASP A 60 22.11 4.69 -8.84
CA ASP A 60 20.71 4.87 -8.38
C ASP A 60 19.74 3.88 -9.04
N THR A 61 20.22 2.97 -9.88
CA THR A 61 19.38 2.03 -10.62
C THR A 61 19.11 0.77 -9.81
N LEU A 62 17.88 0.25 -9.89
CA LEU A 62 17.55 -1.07 -9.36
C LEU A 62 18.10 -2.16 -10.28
N VAL A 63 18.66 -3.20 -9.68
CA VAL A 63 19.18 -4.35 -10.41
C VAL A 63 18.29 -5.58 -10.23
N LYS A 64 18.44 -6.56 -11.13
CA LYS A 64 17.71 -7.83 -11.00
C LYS A 64 18.05 -8.49 -9.66
N GLY A 65 17.04 -8.68 -8.83
CA GLY A 65 17.18 -9.24 -7.50
C GLY A 65 16.76 -8.26 -6.41
N ASP A 66 16.82 -6.95 -6.67
CA ASP A 66 16.27 -5.94 -5.76
C ASP A 66 14.76 -6.09 -5.62
N LEU A 67 14.23 -5.70 -4.46
CA LEU A 67 12.82 -5.79 -4.15
C LEU A 67 12.25 -4.39 -3.88
N ILE A 68 11.04 -4.16 -4.36
CA ILE A 68 10.23 -3.00 -3.98
C ILE A 68 9.08 -3.53 -3.12
N VAL A 69 9.03 -3.08 -1.87
CA VAL A 69 7.96 -3.39 -0.93
C VAL A 69 7.04 -2.18 -0.87
N LEU A 70 5.81 -2.34 -1.36
CA LEU A 70 4.77 -1.32 -1.25
C LEU A 70 3.83 -1.70 -0.10
N ASN A 71 3.69 -0.79 0.85
CA ASN A 71 2.82 -0.95 1.99
C ASN A 71 1.77 0.17 1.98
N THR A 72 0.50 -0.20 2.08
CA THR A 72 -0.62 0.74 1.96
C THR A 72 -1.61 0.55 3.08
N HIS A 73 -2.21 1.65 3.52
CA HIS A 73 -3.29 1.61 4.49
C HIS A 73 -4.63 1.40 3.76
N HIS A 74 -5.39 0.38 4.16
CA HIS A 74 -6.65 -0.01 3.50
C HIS A 74 -7.72 1.08 3.46
N ALA A 75 -7.67 2.06 4.36
CA ALA A 75 -8.60 3.19 4.33
C ALA A 75 -8.47 4.07 3.07
N ALA A 76 -7.30 4.06 2.40
CA ALA A 76 -7.05 4.81 1.17
C ALA A 76 -6.90 3.92 -0.07
N PHE A 77 -6.65 2.62 0.10
CA PHE A 77 -6.40 1.69 -1.00
C PHE A 77 -7.25 0.42 -0.87
N ASP A 78 -7.90 0.04 -1.97
CA ASP A 78 -8.51 -1.27 -2.14
C ASP A 78 -7.76 -2.10 -3.21
N GLY A 79 -8.28 -3.29 -3.52
CA GLY A 79 -7.65 -4.18 -4.52
C GLY A 79 -7.54 -3.56 -5.92
N ARG A 80 -8.48 -2.71 -6.33
CA ARG A 80 -8.44 -2.03 -7.64
C ARG A 80 -7.51 -0.81 -7.61
N SER A 81 -7.46 -0.08 -6.51
CA SER A 81 -6.54 1.04 -6.33
C SER A 81 -5.08 0.58 -6.43
N ILE A 82 -4.75 -0.61 -5.91
CA ILE A 82 -3.41 -1.18 -6.04
C ILE A 82 -3.06 -1.52 -7.50
N GLU A 83 -3.98 -2.11 -8.25
CA GLU A 83 -3.76 -2.38 -9.67
C GLU A 83 -3.51 -1.09 -10.47
N THR A 84 -4.31 -0.05 -10.18
CA THR A 84 -4.16 1.28 -10.79
C THR A 84 -2.79 1.88 -10.47
N LEU A 85 -2.39 1.88 -9.20
CA LEU A 85 -1.07 2.37 -8.77
C LEU A 85 0.09 1.67 -9.49
N ILE A 86 0.04 0.34 -9.64
CA ILE A 86 1.10 -0.42 -10.32
C ILE A 86 1.15 -0.07 -11.82
N ASN A 87 -0.01 0.10 -12.46
CA ASN A 87 -0.08 0.49 -13.87
C ASN A 87 0.46 1.91 -14.08
N ASP A 88 0.10 2.85 -13.22
CA ASP A 88 0.57 4.24 -13.29
C ASP A 88 2.07 4.32 -13.00
N LEU A 89 2.57 3.58 -12.01
CA LEU A 89 4.00 3.47 -11.75
C LEU A 89 4.74 2.97 -12.98
N ARG A 90 4.22 1.94 -13.67
CA ARG A 90 4.81 1.43 -14.92
C ARG A 90 4.79 2.47 -16.04
N GLN A 91 3.67 3.17 -16.23
CA GLN A 91 3.52 4.20 -17.27
C GLN A 91 4.48 5.36 -17.03
N SER A 92 4.47 5.91 -15.83
CA SER A 92 5.38 6.98 -15.42
C SER A 92 6.85 6.56 -15.55
N TYR A 93 7.20 5.33 -15.17
CA TYR A 93 8.56 4.82 -15.29
C TYR A 93 9.03 4.68 -16.75
N LEU A 94 8.16 4.26 -17.67
CA LEU A 94 8.53 4.04 -19.07
C LEU A 94 8.47 5.31 -19.94
N PHE A 95 7.49 6.18 -19.68
CA PHE A 95 7.15 7.30 -20.55
C PHE A 95 7.35 8.66 -19.89
N GLY A 96 7.55 8.71 -18.57
CA GLY A 96 7.77 9.95 -17.82
C GLY A 96 6.52 10.80 -17.62
N GLU A 97 5.34 10.30 -18.00
CA GLU A 97 4.09 11.06 -18.02
C GLU A 97 2.95 10.24 -17.41
N LEU A 98 2.02 10.94 -16.76
CA LEU A 98 0.73 10.43 -16.30
C LEU A 98 -0.34 11.43 -16.72
N GLU A 99 -1.48 10.94 -17.17
CA GLU A 99 -2.63 11.79 -17.43
C GLU A 99 -3.14 12.39 -16.11
N GLU A 100 -3.46 13.68 -16.11
CA GLU A 100 -4.10 14.30 -14.95
C GLU A 100 -5.52 13.74 -14.76
N LEU A 101 -5.88 13.47 -13.50
CA LEU A 101 -7.21 13.00 -13.16
C LEU A 101 -8.18 14.18 -13.07
N ASP A 102 -9.20 14.18 -13.94
CA ASP A 102 -10.30 15.15 -13.88
C ASP A 102 -11.14 15.03 -12.59
N LEU A 103 -11.13 13.85 -11.95
CA LEU A 103 -11.90 13.52 -10.75
C LEU A 103 -11.01 12.88 -9.70
N ASN A 104 -11.20 13.29 -8.45
CA ASN A 104 -10.51 12.73 -7.29
C ASN A 104 -11.46 11.95 -6.39
N TYR A 105 -10.91 11.14 -5.49
CA TYR A 105 -11.72 10.36 -4.54
C TYR A 105 -12.59 11.24 -3.63
N ILE A 106 -12.19 12.49 -3.37
CA ILE A 106 -12.99 13.43 -2.59
C ILE A 106 -14.29 13.81 -3.30
N ASP A 107 -14.28 13.88 -4.64
CA ASP A 107 -15.47 14.18 -5.44
C ASP A 107 -16.48 13.03 -5.34
N TYR A 108 -15.98 11.79 -5.46
CA TYR A 108 -16.78 10.59 -5.22
C TYR A 108 -17.33 10.56 -3.80
N SER A 109 -16.51 10.84 -2.78
CA SER A 109 -16.93 10.83 -1.37
C SER A 109 -18.02 11.86 -1.10
N TYR A 110 -17.91 13.05 -1.70
CA TYR A 110 -18.93 14.08 -1.62
C TYR A 110 -20.24 13.62 -2.28
N TYR A 111 -20.15 13.06 -3.49
CA TYR A 111 -21.30 12.52 -4.21
C TYR A 111 -22.00 11.41 -3.41
N GLU A 112 -21.25 10.43 -2.94
CA GLU A 112 -21.76 9.29 -2.16
C GLU A 112 -22.48 9.73 -0.89
N ARG A 113 -21.95 10.74 -0.19
CA ARG A 113 -22.59 11.32 1.01
C ARG A 113 -23.99 11.88 0.74
N HIS A 114 -24.25 12.33 -0.49
CA HIS A 114 -25.54 12.89 -0.90
C HIS A 114 -26.45 11.89 -1.61
N MET A 115 -26.00 10.66 -1.83
CA MET A 115 -26.85 9.61 -2.40
C MET A 115 -27.99 9.24 -1.44
N ASP A 116 -29.20 9.08 -1.99
CA ASP A 116 -30.33 8.56 -1.23
C ASP A 116 -30.16 7.07 -0.98
N MET A 117 -29.80 6.72 0.26
CA MET A 117 -29.61 5.35 0.71
C MET A 117 -30.80 4.83 1.52
N SER A 118 -31.97 5.49 1.46
CA SER A 118 -33.13 5.16 2.31
C SER A 118 -33.63 3.73 2.10
N ASP A 119 -33.73 3.28 0.84
CA ASP A 119 -34.17 1.92 0.52
C ASP A 119 -33.15 0.87 0.97
N ALA A 120 -31.86 1.10 0.72
CA ALA A 120 -30.79 0.22 1.17
C ALA A 120 -30.77 0.11 2.71
N ARG A 121 -30.91 1.23 3.43
CA ARG A 121 -30.99 1.24 4.90
C ARG A 121 -32.21 0.46 5.40
N LYS A 122 -33.38 0.65 4.78
CA LYS A 122 -34.61 -0.06 5.13
C LYS A 122 -34.44 -1.57 4.90
N TYR A 123 -33.85 -1.97 3.78
CA TYR A 123 -33.55 -3.36 3.47
C TYR A 123 -32.66 -4.00 4.54
N TRP A 124 -31.48 -3.43 4.80
CA TRP A 124 -30.53 -3.99 5.77
C TRP A 124 -31.09 -4.01 7.19
N LYS A 125 -31.85 -2.97 7.58
CA LYS A 125 -32.53 -2.94 8.88
C LYS A 125 -33.53 -4.10 9.02
N ASN A 126 -34.35 -4.34 7.99
CA ASN A 126 -35.33 -5.43 8.03
C ASN A 126 -34.66 -6.81 7.99
N LEU A 127 -33.59 -6.96 7.20
CA LEU A 127 -32.87 -8.23 7.07
C LEU A 127 -32.16 -8.63 8.37
N LEU A 128 -31.59 -7.65 9.07
CA LEU A 128 -30.84 -7.86 10.30
C LEU A 128 -31.72 -7.76 11.56
N ASP A 129 -33.04 -7.57 11.40
CA ASP A 129 -33.96 -7.52 12.52
C ASP A 129 -34.01 -8.89 13.23
N GLY A 130 -33.77 -8.89 14.54
CA GLY A 130 -33.65 -10.12 15.32
C GLY A 130 -32.38 -10.95 15.05
N TYR A 131 -31.40 -10.42 14.31
CA TYR A 131 -30.10 -11.10 14.13
C TYR A 131 -29.34 -11.13 15.46
N ASP A 132 -29.05 -12.34 15.94
CA ASP A 132 -28.25 -12.58 17.14
C ASP A 132 -26.82 -12.95 16.74
N ILE A 133 -25.89 -12.04 17.01
CA ILE A 133 -24.45 -12.19 16.72
C ILE A 133 -23.82 -13.38 17.47
N ASN A 134 -24.46 -13.86 18.56
CA ASN A 134 -23.97 -14.97 19.37
C ASN A 134 -24.54 -16.32 18.95
N ARG A 135 -25.44 -16.35 17.97
CA ARG A 135 -26.02 -17.58 17.43
C ARG A 135 -25.03 -18.23 16.45
N GLN A 136 -23.85 -18.59 16.95
CA GLN A 136 -22.91 -19.45 16.21
C GLN A 136 -23.42 -20.89 16.28
N GLY A 137 -23.99 -21.32 15.15
CA GLY A 137 -24.43 -22.69 14.93
C GLY A 137 -24.20 -23.06 13.47
N LEU A 138 -22.93 -23.19 13.09
CA LEU A 138 -22.42 -24.10 12.07
C LEU A 138 -21.04 -24.60 12.54
#